data_AF-A0A0F9F2U0-F1
#
_entry.id   AF-A0A0F9F2U0-F1
#
_cell.length_a   1.000
_cell.length_b   1.000
_cell.length_c   1.000
_cell.angle_alpha   90.00
_cell.angle_beta   90.00
_cell.angle_gamma   90.00
#
_symmetry.space_group_name_H-M   'P 1'
#
loop_
_entity.id
_entity.type
_entity.pdbx_description
1 polymer ?
#
loop_
_entity_poly.entity_id
_entity_poly.type
_entity_poly.pdbx_seq_one_letter_code
_entity_poly.pdbx_strand_id
1 'polypeptide(L)'
;MPAADVMRARIEAFQWPRGGIAITCAGSGYSLRSARTGQPVARLKPTGEEDKVQVLWWNGERWGASGPFGIATMPLDKALDYIAAEPDFWIHA
;
A
#
# COMPACT_ATOMS: atom_id res chain seq x y z
N MET A 1 -14.57 3.46 16.73
CA MET A 1 -13.14 3.69 16.48
C MET A 1 -12.89 3.39 15.02
N PRO A 2 -12.46 4.34 14.17
CA PRO A 2 -12.39 4.08 12.74
C PRO A 2 -11.29 3.05 12.52
N ALA A 3 -11.62 1.90 11.91
CA ALA A 3 -10.63 0.92 11.47
C ALA A 3 -9.50 1.57 10.63
N ALA A 4 -9.77 2.75 10.08
CA ALA A 4 -8.82 3.53 9.32
C ALA A 4 -7.61 4.07 10.10
N ASP A 5 -7.80 4.49 11.34
CA ASP A 5 -6.69 4.97 12.17
C ASP A 5 -5.79 3.80 12.61
N VAL A 6 -6.37 2.62 12.86
CA VAL A 6 -5.61 1.42 13.22
C VAL A 6 -4.80 0.92 12.02
N MET A 7 -5.39 0.86 10.83
CA MET A 7 -4.67 0.48 9.61
C MET A 7 -3.55 1.48 9.32
N ARG A 8 -3.81 2.79 9.38
CA ARG A 8 -2.79 3.82 9.22
C ARG A 8 -1.64 3.60 10.22
N ALA A 9 -1.95 3.47 11.52
CA ALA A 9 -0.92 3.29 12.55
C ALA A 9 -0.05 2.05 12.31
N ARG A 10 -0.64 0.93 11.85
CA ARG A 10 0.12 -0.28 11.48
C ARG A 10 1.08 -0.05 10.30
N ILE A 11 0.62 0.68 9.28
CA ILE A 11 1.44 1.02 8.11
C ILE A 11 2.57 2.00 8.49
N GLU A 12 2.32 2.95 9.38
CA GLU A 12 3.33 3.90 9.89
C GLU A 12 4.33 3.22 10.83
N ALA A 13 3.87 2.29 11.66
CA ALA A 13 4.72 1.48 12.53
C ALA A 13 5.61 0.50 11.75
N PHE A 14 5.23 0.15 10.51
CA PHE A 14 6.01 -0.71 9.66
C PHE A 14 7.30 -0.03 9.22
N GLN A 15 8.43 -0.67 9.51
CA GLN A 15 9.74 -0.10 9.23
C GLN A 15 10.11 -0.35 7.76
N TRP A 16 9.75 0.60 6.91
CA TRP A 16 10.01 0.51 5.47
C TRP A 16 11.51 0.52 5.14
N PRO A 17 12.02 -0.49 4.41
CA PRO A 17 13.46 -0.61 4.14
C PRO A 17 13.99 0.51 3.23
N ARG A 18 13.12 1.18 2.46
CA ARG A 18 13.51 2.11 1.39
C ARG A 18 13.24 3.60 1.68
N GLY A 19 13.08 3.97 2.96
CA GLY A 19 13.16 5.40 3.36
C GLY A 19 11.83 6.10 3.64
N GLY A 20 10.91 5.41 4.33
CA GLY A 20 9.68 6.00 4.84
C GLY A 20 8.60 6.20 3.78
N ILE A 21 7.35 5.97 4.16
CA ILE A 21 6.18 6.13 3.30
C ILE A 21 5.24 7.17 3.90
N ALA A 22 4.80 8.12 3.07
CA ALA A 22 3.72 9.03 3.36
C ALA A 22 2.37 8.39 3.01
N ILE A 23 1.48 8.25 3.99
CA ILE A 23 0.16 7.64 3.82
C ILE A 23 -0.88 8.72 3.56
N THR A 24 -1.62 8.57 2.47
CA THR A 24 -2.71 9.49 2.11
C THR A 24 -4.01 8.72 2.01
N CYS A 25 -4.98 9.06 2.86
CA CYS A 25 -6.33 8.51 2.75
C CYS A 25 -7.03 9.16 1.55
N ALA A 26 -7.28 8.40 0.50
CA ALA A 26 -7.93 8.87 -0.72
C ALA A 26 -9.14 7.97 -1.01
N GLY A 27 -10.29 8.33 -0.43
CA GLY A 27 -11.60 7.68 -0.61
C GLY A 27 -11.59 6.19 -0.25
N SER A 28 -12.04 5.84 0.97
CA SER A 28 -12.12 4.44 1.47
C SER A 28 -10.88 3.57 1.23
N GLY A 29 -9.70 4.15 1.02
CA GLY A 29 -8.45 3.45 0.72
C GLY A 29 -7.22 4.30 1.02
N TYR A 30 -6.08 3.64 1.23
CA TYR A 30 -4.81 4.23 1.60
C TYR A 30 -3.87 4.23 0.40
N SER A 31 -3.41 5.40 -0.01
CA SER A 31 -2.35 5.54 -1.00
C SER A 31 -1.03 5.70 -0.27
N LEU A 32 -0.10 4.79 -0.53
CA LEU A 32 1.29 4.81 -0.05
C LEU A 32 2.11 5.60 -1.06
N ARG A 33 2.76 6.67 -0.60
CA ARG A 33 3.67 7.49 -1.41
C ARG A 33 5.05 7.49 -0.79
N SER A 34 6.09 7.49 -1.61
CA SER A 34 7.46 7.63 -1.14
C SER A 34 7.60 8.95 -0.38
N ALA A 35 8.08 8.92 0.87
CA ALA A 35 8.34 10.15 1.61
C ALA A 35 9.50 10.95 0.99
N ARG A 36 10.39 10.28 0.24
CA ARG A 36 11.57 10.89 -0.36
C ARG A 36 11.26 11.63 -1.65
N THR A 37 10.46 11.05 -2.54
CA THR A 37 10.18 11.61 -3.87
C THR A 37 8.73 12.08 -4.04
N GLY A 38 7.84 11.71 -3.11
CA GLY A 38 6.40 11.98 -3.21
C GLY A 38 5.67 11.10 -4.23
N GLN A 39 6.37 10.18 -4.89
CA GLN A 39 5.80 9.34 -5.94
C GLN A 39 4.93 8.21 -5.37
N PRO A 40 3.87 7.79 -6.09
CA PRO A 40 3.01 6.69 -5.68
C PRO A 40 3.78 5.36 -5.70
N VAL A 41 3.80 4.69 -4.55
CA VAL A 41 4.42 3.36 -4.37
C VAL A 41 3.35 2.28 -4.60
N ALA A 42 2.29 2.32 -3.80
CA ALA A 42 1.22 1.34 -3.83
C ALA A 42 -0.09 1.94 -3.31
N ARG A 43 -1.23 1.34 -3.65
CA ARG A 43 -2.52 1.72 -3.06
C ARG A 43 -3.17 0.51 -2.43
N LEU A 44 -3.54 0.64 -1.17
CA LEU A 44 -4.23 -0.36 -0.38
C LEU A 44 -5.70 0.01 -0.31
N LYS A 45 -6.57 -0.87 -0.80
CA LYS A 45 -8.01 -0.70 -0.68
C LYS A 45 -8.55 -1.75 0.31
N PRO A 46 -9.00 -1.35 1.52
CA PRO A 46 -9.66 -2.29 2.41
C PRO A 46 -10.92 -2.84 1.74
N THR A 47 -11.10 -4.15 1.80
CA THR A 47 -12.30 -4.82 1.26
C THR A 47 -13.47 -4.77 2.23
N GLY A 48 -13.24 -4.37 3.48
CA GLY A 48 -14.23 -4.40 4.56
C GLY A 48 -14.35 -5.75 5.27
N GLU A 49 -13.53 -6.73 4.87
CA GLU A 49 -13.53 -8.07 5.43
C GLU A 49 -12.33 -8.23 6.38
N GLU A 50 -12.61 -8.21 7.68
CA GLU A 50 -11.67 -8.37 8.82
C GLU A 50 -10.48 -7.40 8.78
N ASP A 51 -9.45 -7.69 7.99
CA ASP A 51 -8.24 -6.86 7.78
C ASP A 51 -7.65 -7.02 6.36
N LYS A 52 -8.43 -7.57 5.43
CA LYS A 52 -7.98 -7.81 4.05
C LYS A 52 -7.92 -6.51 3.27
N VAL A 53 -6.81 -6.33 2.58
CA VAL A 53 -6.59 -5.22 1.68
C VAL A 53 -6.24 -5.72 0.29
N GLN A 54 -6.81 -5.04 -0.69
CA GLN A 54 -6.43 -5.13 -2.08
C GLN A 54 -5.24 -4.22 -2.33
N VAL A 55 -4.14 -4.80 -2.79
CA VAL A 55 -2.92 -4.08 -3.17
C VAL A 55 -3.01 -3.76 -4.66
N LEU A 56 -2.96 -2.47 -4.98
CA LEU A 56 -2.86 -1.97 -6.35
C LEU A 56 -1.47 -1.38 -6.58
N TRP A 57 -0.90 -1.69 -7.73
CA TRP A 57 0.39 -1.17 -8.17
C TRP A 57 0.18 0.03 -9.11
N TRP A 58 1.09 0.99 -9.06
CA TRP A 58 1.10 2.14 -9.95
C TRP A 58 2.01 1.86 -11.14
N ASN A 59 1.45 1.87 -12.35
CA ASN A 59 2.21 1.62 -13.58
C ASN A 59 2.75 2.90 -14.27
N GLY A 60 2.65 4.06 -13.62
CA GLY A 60 2.97 5.37 -14.20
C GLY A 60 1.75 6.18 -14.66
N GLU A 61 0.70 5.50 -15.13
CA GLU A 61 -0.50 6.15 -15.68
C GLU A 61 -1.77 5.83 -14.87
N ARG A 62 -1.90 4.60 -14.37
CA ARG A 62 -3.07 4.11 -13.64
C ARG A 62 -2.72 3.12 -12.55
N TRP A 63 -3.64 3.01 -11.58
CA TRP A 63 -3.64 1.92 -10.62
C TRP A 63 -4.08 0.62 -11.31
N GLY A 64 -3.28 -0.42 -11.17
CA GLY A 64 -3.47 -1.72 -11.79
C GLY A 64 -3.35 -2.87 -10.80
N ALA A 65 -3.43 -4.08 -11.36
CA ALA A 65 -3.12 -5.32 -10.65
C ALA A 65 -1.66 -5.30 -10.19
N SER A 66 -1.43 -5.67 -8.92
CA SER A 66 -0.09 -5.76 -8.34
C SER A 66 0.53 -7.15 -8.47
N GLY A 67 -0.27 -8.19 -8.74
CA GLY A 67 0.20 -9.57 -8.79
C GLY A 67 -0.13 -10.26 -10.12
N PRO A 68 0.52 -11.41 -10.37
CA PRO A 68 0.32 -12.20 -11.60
C PRO A 68 -1.11 -12.74 -11.76
N PHE A 69 -1.88 -12.78 -10.67
CA PHE A 69 -3.28 -13.23 -10.65
C PHE A 69 -4.30 -12.08 -10.56
N GLY A 70 -3.86 -10.83 -10.78
CA GLY A 70 -4.72 -9.65 -10.67
C GLY A 70 -4.45 -8.83 -9.40
N ILE A 71 -5.50 -8.19 -8.86
CA ILE A 71 -5.37 -7.36 -7.66
C ILE A 71 -5.10 -8.28 -6.46
N ALA A 72 -3.87 -8.23 -5.94
CA ALA A 72 -3.48 -9.09 -4.83
C ALA A 72 -4.28 -8.71 -3.58
N THR A 73 -5.11 -9.64 -3.09
CA THR A 73 -5.93 -9.44 -1.88
C THR A 73 -5.32 -10.26 -0.77
N MET A 74 -4.81 -9.59 0.27
CA MET A 74 -4.13 -10.24 1.38
C MET A 74 -4.30 -9.41 2.66
N PRO A 75 -4.07 -9.98 3.86
CA PRO A 75 -4.13 -9.20 5.08
C PRO A 75 -3.08 -8.07 5.05
N LEU A 76 -3.39 -6.96 5.71
CA LEU A 76 -2.55 -5.75 5.70
C LEU A 76 -1.06 -6.05 5.97
N ASP A 77 -0.76 -6.87 6.97
CA ASP A 77 0.62 -7.21 7.35
C ASP A 77 1.39 -7.88 6.19
N LYS A 78 0.75 -8.87 5.55
CA LYS A 78 1.28 -9.52 4.33
C LYS A 78 1.41 -8.55 3.17
N ALA A 79 0.47 -7.61 3.01
CA ALA A 79 0.53 -6.61 1.96
C ALA A 79 1.73 -5.68 2.13
N LEU A 80 2.02 -5.26 3.38
CA LEU A 80 3.17 -4.43 3.68
C LEU A 80 4.48 -5.16 3.42
N ASP A 81 4.59 -6.42 3.85
CA ASP A 81 5.73 -7.27 3.56
C ASP A 81 5.92 -7.48 2.04
N TYR A 82 4.83 -7.74 1.30
CA TYR A 82 4.87 -7.89 -0.14
C TYR A 82 5.35 -6.62 -0.85
N ILE A 83 4.83 -5.45 -0.49
CA ILE A 83 5.26 -4.16 -1.06
C ILE A 83 6.72 -3.85 -0.68
N ALA A 84 7.15 -4.21 0.52
CA ALA A 84 8.52 -3.99 0.97
C ALA A 84 9.51 -4.93 0.25
N ALA A 85 9.15 -6.19 0.06
CA ALA A 85 9.95 -7.19 -0.63
C ALA A 85 10.06 -6.89 -2.12
N GLU A 86 8.95 -6.53 -2.76
CA GLU A 86 8.87 -6.36 -4.21
C GLU A 86 9.43 -5.00 -4.66
N PRO A 87 10.57 -4.96 -5.38
CA PRO A 87 11.20 -3.73 -5.80
C PRO A 87 10.39 -2.97 -6.87
N ASP A 88 9.50 -3.64 -7.61
CA ASP A 88 8.68 -3.04 -8.67
C ASP A 88 7.77 -1.91 -8.18
N PHE A 89 7.31 -1.96 -6.93
CA PHE A 89 6.56 -0.85 -6.33
C PHE A 89 7.42 0.40 -6.09
N TRP A 90 8.74 0.24 -6.07
CA TRP A 90 9.70 1.28 -5.74
C TRP A 90 10.49 1.78 -6.94
N ILE A 91 10.27 1.23 -8.14
CA ILE A 91 10.96 1.67 -9.37
C ILE A 91 10.72 3.16 -9.63
N HIS A 92 9.53 3.64 -9.29
CA HIS A 92 9.16 5.04 -9.39
C HIS A 92 9.23 5.76 -8.04
N ALA A 93 9.86 5.23 -6.99
CA ALA A 93 9.80 5.80 -5.64
C ALA A 93 11.04 6.61 -5.25
#